data_AF-A0A6A5ANW6-F1
#
_entry.id   AF-A0A6A5ANW6-F1
#
_cell.length_a   1.000
_cell.length_b   1.000
_cell.length_c   1.000
_cell.angle_alpha   90.00
_cell.angle_beta   90.00
_cell.angle_gamma   90.00
#
_symmetry.space_group_name_H-M   'P 1'
#
loop_
_entity.id
_entity.type
_entity.pdbx_description
1 polymer ?
#
loop_
_entity_poly.entity_id
_entity_poly.type
_entity_poly.pdbx_seq_one_letter_code
_entity_poly.pdbx_strand_id
1 'polypeptide(L)'
;SAYYAVLVTQHLANDLWWPNFNATGAHSYLVDMINMELLHAIRVGGVDFAAFDPALALPRDYSRVDTANPISTTYNRALLYSQRFDFDNIIPTLRVPFVGIVVRFTQYCWVDFNQTWETAHTDARQARCNQRYASNGAVYWETSLRNVKWAAFQRAFGGAEGAFTITIANAILKHPHGSSYLKYLSQCNGNVPVADEAAYWRAHNISFFQLGFENYFSVGIVDTVNVVNALGLQQSLTIKQVDAKTRGSGWTTMLMSWGVGNDLAILSSNGHSMIRGDPANLQFSPACTSQAMVDNGECAHTIDEMYGYDDSYPVVNVTHACIGPYGSVDLMLMALPIEVSAAVTSWEALVTAEILRGGAFYSAMQDQALNDPAWLDPVPREWTNPNWLYMGGDPTCPTRSPVPFVQSSWAFDVSCDFQSPLELPVSKLQLLFAVASFSLSHEMDEMTAGQAATLCGLCIPP
;
A
#
# COMPACT_ATOMS: atom_id res chain seq x y z
N SER A 1 -55.37 13.79 -14.90
CA SER A 1 -54.13 14.11 -15.63
C SER A 1 -53.15 14.95 -14.83
N ALA A 2 -53.53 16.11 -14.27
CA ALA A 2 -52.62 16.94 -13.47
C ALA A 2 -52.14 16.27 -12.16
N TYR A 3 -53.02 15.55 -11.45
CA TYR A 3 -52.67 14.85 -10.20
C TYR A 3 -51.61 13.73 -10.40
N TYR A 4 -51.70 12.99 -11.51
CA TYR A 4 -50.70 11.98 -11.87
C TYR A 4 -49.32 12.60 -12.10
N ALA A 5 -49.26 13.74 -12.78
CA ALA A 5 -48.01 14.46 -12.99
C ALA A 5 -47.38 14.87 -11.65
N VAL A 6 -48.17 15.42 -10.71
CA VAL A 6 -47.69 15.80 -9.37
C VAL A 6 -47.09 14.60 -8.61
N LEU A 7 -47.75 13.43 -8.67
CA LEU A 7 -47.23 12.23 -8.02
C LEU A 7 -45.92 11.75 -8.65
N VAL A 8 -45.84 11.76 -9.99
CA VAL A 8 -44.70 11.18 -10.71
C VAL A 8 -43.50 12.12 -10.79
N THR A 9 -43.68 13.43 -10.68
CA THR A 9 -42.58 14.42 -10.74
C THR A 9 -41.47 14.13 -9.72
N GLN A 10 -41.82 13.71 -8.50
CA GLN A 10 -40.81 13.40 -7.48
C GLN A 10 -40.00 12.14 -7.80
N HIS A 11 -40.61 11.17 -8.48
CA HIS A 11 -39.93 9.96 -8.93
C HIS A 11 -39.05 10.23 -10.15
N LEU A 12 -39.49 11.06 -11.09
CA LEU A 12 -38.70 11.41 -12.28
C LEU A 12 -37.56 12.42 -12.01
N ALA A 13 -37.32 12.79 -10.75
CA ALA A 13 -36.29 13.74 -10.39
C ALA A 13 -34.85 13.18 -10.50
N ASN A 14 -34.70 11.86 -10.61
CA ASN A 14 -33.42 11.18 -10.80
C ASN A 14 -33.59 9.87 -11.57
N ASP A 15 -32.48 9.35 -12.10
CA ASP A 15 -32.47 8.13 -12.94
C ASP A 15 -32.76 6.84 -12.15
N LEU A 16 -32.75 6.89 -10.81
CA LEU A 16 -33.10 5.75 -9.94
C LEU A 16 -34.60 5.64 -9.68
N TRP A 17 -35.38 6.67 -10.00
CA TRP A 17 -36.81 6.78 -9.73
C TRP A 17 -37.17 6.83 -8.23
N TRP A 18 -36.20 7.22 -7.39
CA TRP A 18 -36.35 7.27 -5.94
C TRP A 18 -36.77 8.67 -5.48
N PRO A 19 -37.96 8.82 -4.87
CA PRO A 19 -38.43 10.14 -4.46
C PRO A 19 -37.50 10.70 -3.37
N ASN A 20 -37.18 11.98 -3.46
CA ASN A 20 -36.29 12.71 -2.53
C ASN A 20 -34.83 12.21 -2.48
N PHE A 21 -34.41 11.34 -3.41
CA PHE A 21 -33.00 10.97 -3.53
C PHE A 21 -32.22 12.13 -4.15
N ASN A 22 -31.54 12.90 -3.29
CA ASN A 22 -30.76 14.07 -3.65
C ASN A 22 -29.26 13.84 -3.43
N ALA A 23 -28.44 14.61 -4.14
CA ALA A 23 -26.98 14.53 -4.03
C ALA A 23 -26.47 14.90 -2.64
N THR A 24 -27.10 15.88 -1.98
CA THR A 24 -26.61 16.51 -0.75
C THR A 24 -26.85 15.68 0.52
N GLY A 25 -27.79 14.74 0.50
CA GLY A 25 -28.17 13.94 1.66
C GLY A 25 -28.24 12.45 1.36
N ALA A 26 -29.34 11.98 0.76
CA ALA A 26 -29.61 10.55 0.60
C ALA A 26 -28.55 9.83 -0.25
N HIS A 27 -28.05 10.47 -1.31
CA HIS A 27 -26.96 9.92 -2.12
C HIS A 27 -25.65 9.88 -1.32
N SER A 28 -25.31 10.96 -0.62
CA SER A 28 -24.11 11.03 0.22
C SER A 28 -24.12 9.97 1.32
N TYR A 29 -25.28 9.72 1.95
CA TYR A 29 -25.47 8.65 2.94
C TYR A 29 -25.21 7.27 2.35
N LEU A 30 -25.82 6.98 1.19
CA LEU A 30 -25.64 5.70 0.51
C LEU A 30 -24.16 5.46 0.17
N VAL A 31 -23.47 6.48 -0.33
CA VAL A 31 -22.03 6.41 -0.65
C VAL A 31 -21.19 6.13 0.60
N ASP A 32 -21.39 6.87 1.69
CA ASP A 32 -20.65 6.65 2.93
C ASP A 32 -20.91 5.26 3.51
N MET A 33 -22.16 4.82 3.55
CA MET A 33 -22.54 3.51 4.08
C MET A 33 -21.88 2.40 3.26
N ILE A 34 -21.87 2.50 1.92
CA ILE A 34 -21.24 1.47 1.08
C ILE A 34 -19.71 1.50 1.28
N ASN A 35 -19.12 2.69 1.39
CA ASN A 35 -17.67 2.81 1.61
C ASN A 35 -17.22 2.19 2.94
N MET A 36 -18.03 2.28 4.00
CA MET A 36 -17.77 1.59 5.27
C MET A 36 -17.81 0.06 5.09
N GLU A 37 -18.81 -0.46 4.39
CA GLU A 37 -18.93 -1.90 4.15
C GLU A 37 -17.85 -2.45 3.21
N LEU A 38 -17.36 -1.65 2.26
CA LEU A 38 -16.28 -2.07 1.36
C LEU A 38 -14.97 -2.36 2.11
N LEU A 39 -14.67 -1.61 3.17
CA LEU A 39 -13.50 -1.88 4.02
C LEU A 39 -13.58 -3.27 4.65
N HIS A 40 -14.77 -3.67 5.11
CA HIS A 40 -15.03 -5.00 5.65
C HIS A 40 -15.02 -6.07 4.54
N ALA A 41 -15.68 -5.79 3.41
CA ALA A 41 -15.80 -6.70 2.28
C ALA A 41 -14.45 -7.14 1.68
N ILE A 42 -13.45 -6.26 1.67
CA ILE A 42 -12.06 -6.58 1.27
C ILE A 42 -11.51 -7.81 2.03
N ARG A 43 -12.03 -8.11 3.22
CA ARG A 43 -11.50 -9.13 4.14
C ARG A 43 -12.26 -10.44 4.13
N VAL A 44 -13.58 -10.35 4.03
CA VAL A 44 -14.47 -11.51 4.09
C VAL A 44 -14.87 -12.03 2.69
N GLY A 45 -14.46 -11.35 1.62
CA GLY A 45 -14.73 -11.78 0.25
C GLY A 45 -16.11 -11.38 -0.27
N GLY A 46 -16.77 -10.43 0.40
CA GLY A 46 -18.11 -9.93 0.09
C GLY A 46 -18.99 -9.85 1.33
N VAL A 47 -19.87 -8.86 1.37
CA VAL A 47 -20.87 -8.68 2.44
C VAL A 47 -22.23 -8.53 1.78
N ASP A 48 -23.22 -9.26 2.30
CA ASP A 48 -24.63 -8.99 2.02
C ASP A 48 -25.22 -8.33 3.27
N PHE A 49 -25.94 -7.23 3.08
CA PHE A 49 -26.51 -6.48 4.16
C PHE A 49 -27.81 -5.80 3.73
N ALA A 50 -28.73 -5.64 4.68
CA ALA A 50 -29.91 -4.83 4.47
C ALA A 50 -29.53 -3.35 4.51
N ALA A 51 -29.74 -2.62 3.42
CA ALA A 51 -29.39 -1.20 3.30
C ALA A 51 -30.05 -0.27 4.35
N PHE A 52 -31.04 -0.77 5.09
CA PHE A 52 -31.74 -0.07 6.17
C PHE A 52 -31.61 -0.77 7.53
N ASP A 53 -30.59 -1.63 7.71
CA ASP A 53 -30.27 -2.16 9.02
C ASP A 53 -29.87 -0.99 9.95
N PRO A 54 -30.59 -0.77 11.07
CA PRO A 54 -30.23 0.28 12.03
C PRO A 54 -28.81 0.17 12.57
N ALA A 55 -28.21 -1.04 12.58
CA ALA A 55 -26.82 -1.25 13.00
C ALA A 55 -25.81 -0.59 12.04
N LEU A 56 -26.20 -0.36 10.78
CA LEU A 56 -25.37 0.29 9.75
C LEU A 56 -25.61 1.80 9.66
N ALA A 57 -26.43 2.36 10.55
CA ALA A 57 -26.70 3.80 10.56
C ALA A 57 -25.42 4.58 10.87
N LEU A 58 -25.15 5.60 10.07
CA LEU A 58 -23.99 6.46 10.26
C LEU A 58 -24.33 7.65 11.17
N PRO A 59 -23.59 7.87 12.28
CA PRO A 59 -23.85 8.98 13.21
C PRO A 59 -23.32 10.32 12.65
N ARG A 60 -23.89 10.73 11.51
CA ARG A 60 -23.50 11.92 10.74
C ARG A 60 -24.73 12.68 10.26
N ASP A 61 -24.60 14.01 10.18
CA ASP A 61 -25.65 14.89 9.67
C ASP A 61 -25.62 14.99 8.14
N TYR A 62 -26.62 14.38 7.49
CA TYR A 62 -26.85 14.40 6.03
C TYR A 62 -27.93 15.41 5.61
N SER A 63 -28.39 16.27 6.52
CA SER A 63 -29.43 17.27 6.22
C SER A 63 -28.86 18.57 5.62
N ARG A 64 -27.53 18.66 5.52
CA ARG A 64 -26.82 19.86 5.06
C ARG A 64 -26.88 20.02 3.54
N VAL A 65 -26.67 21.26 3.10
CA VAL A 65 -26.62 21.63 1.68
C VAL A 65 -25.38 21.10 0.97
N ASP A 66 -24.34 20.75 1.73
CA ASP A 66 -23.13 20.10 1.26
C ASP A 66 -22.70 19.06 2.31
N THR A 67 -22.58 17.81 1.88
CA THR A 67 -22.10 16.69 2.70
C THR A 67 -20.91 16.08 1.98
N ALA A 68 -19.70 16.46 2.38
CA ALA A 68 -18.48 15.91 1.78
C ALA A 68 -18.40 14.39 2.03
N ASN A 69 -18.11 13.57 1.02
CA ASN A 69 -17.83 12.15 1.20
C ASN A 69 -16.31 11.94 1.29
N PRO A 70 -15.70 11.89 2.50
CA PRO A 70 -14.27 11.69 2.63
C PRO A 70 -13.88 10.31 2.10
N ILE A 71 -12.88 10.27 1.22
CA ILE A 71 -12.32 9.02 0.73
C ILE A 71 -11.23 8.57 1.71
N SER A 72 -11.33 7.34 2.20
CA SER A 72 -10.27 6.75 3.03
C SER A 72 -8.93 6.78 2.29
N THR A 73 -7.93 7.41 2.91
CA THR A 73 -6.57 7.52 2.36
C THR A 73 -5.83 6.18 2.36
N THR A 74 -6.30 5.19 3.13
CA THR A 74 -5.67 3.87 3.27
C THR A 74 -6.38 2.76 2.51
N TYR A 75 -7.68 2.92 2.19
CA TYR A 75 -8.49 1.90 1.50
C TYR A 75 -7.85 1.40 0.20
N ASN A 76 -7.49 2.32 -0.70
CA ASN A 76 -6.91 1.97 -2.00
C ASN A 76 -5.56 1.24 -1.82
N ARG A 77 -4.78 1.66 -0.83
CA ARG A 77 -3.47 1.08 -0.51
C ARG A 77 -3.63 -0.33 0.06
N ALA A 78 -4.60 -0.53 0.95
CA ALA A 78 -4.94 -1.84 1.49
C ALA A 78 -5.37 -2.79 0.38
N LEU A 79 -6.24 -2.34 -0.53
CA LEU A 79 -6.69 -3.13 -1.68
C LEU A 79 -5.51 -3.55 -2.57
N LEU A 80 -4.59 -2.63 -2.89
CA LEU A 80 -3.47 -2.90 -3.79
C LEU A 80 -2.34 -3.73 -3.16
N TYR A 81 -1.94 -3.41 -1.93
CA TYR A 81 -0.69 -3.94 -1.35
C TYR A 81 -0.88 -5.05 -0.31
N SER A 82 -2.04 -5.12 0.36
CA SER A 82 -2.28 -6.13 1.40
C SER A 82 -2.88 -7.43 0.85
N GLN A 83 -3.50 -7.37 -0.33
CA GLN A 83 -4.17 -8.52 -0.93
C GLN A 83 -3.21 -9.45 -1.66
N ARG A 84 -3.57 -10.74 -1.65
CA ARG A 84 -3.01 -11.77 -2.51
C ARG A 84 -3.99 -11.99 -3.66
N PHE A 85 -3.60 -11.57 -4.86
CA PHE A 85 -4.49 -11.61 -6.01
C PHE A 85 -4.62 -13.03 -6.58
N ASP A 86 -5.84 -13.39 -6.98
CA ASP A 86 -6.10 -14.56 -7.81
C ASP A 86 -5.51 -14.36 -9.21
N PHE A 87 -4.99 -15.44 -9.78
CA PHE A 87 -4.40 -15.53 -11.10
C PHE A 87 -5.38 -15.12 -12.20
N ASP A 88 -6.67 -15.41 -12.04
CA ASP A 88 -7.70 -15.04 -13.00
C ASP A 88 -7.82 -13.52 -13.18
N ASN A 89 -7.50 -12.74 -12.13
CA ASN A 89 -7.52 -11.28 -12.17
C ASN A 89 -6.15 -10.70 -12.54
N ILE A 90 -5.07 -11.19 -11.93
CA ILE A 90 -3.74 -10.58 -12.13
C ILE A 90 -3.17 -10.88 -13.52
N ILE A 91 -3.36 -12.07 -14.08
CA ILE A 91 -2.80 -12.45 -15.38
C ILE A 91 -3.28 -11.50 -16.49
N PRO A 92 -4.59 -11.20 -16.64
CA PRO A 92 -5.06 -10.16 -17.56
C PRO A 92 -4.41 -8.79 -17.31
N THR A 93 -4.31 -8.36 -16.05
CA THR A 93 -3.68 -7.09 -15.67
C THR A 93 -2.20 -7.04 -16.05
N LEU A 94 -1.48 -8.18 -16.04
CA LEU A 94 -0.08 -8.19 -16.45
C LEU A 94 0.13 -7.88 -17.94
N ARG A 95 -0.90 -8.05 -18.78
CA ARG A 95 -0.80 -7.90 -20.24
C ARG A 95 -0.79 -6.46 -20.72
N VAL A 96 -1.30 -5.52 -19.91
CA VAL A 96 -1.49 -4.13 -20.32
C VAL A 96 -1.24 -3.16 -19.15
N PRO A 97 -0.39 -2.12 -19.32
CA PRO A 97 0.58 -1.91 -20.40
C PRO A 97 1.91 -2.64 -20.13
N PHE A 98 2.67 -2.96 -21.19
CA PHE A 98 3.97 -3.66 -21.06
C PHE A 98 5.02 -2.87 -20.24
N VAL A 99 4.93 -1.53 -20.25
CA VAL A 99 5.75 -0.64 -19.40
C VAL A 99 5.49 -0.85 -17.91
N GLY A 100 4.40 -1.53 -17.56
CA GLY A 100 4.08 -1.91 -16.18
C GLY A 100 5.21 -2.70 -15.51
N ILE A 101 6.09 -3.38 -16.25
CA ILE A 101 7.20 -4.13 -15.63
C ILE A 101 8.19 -3.23 -14.87
N VAL A 102 8.44 -2.01 -15.35
CA VAL A 102 9.41 -1.07 -14.73
C VAL A 102 8.82 -0.18 -13.65
N VAL A 103 7.48 -0.08 -13.59
CA VAL A 103 6.75 0.73 -12.60
C VAL A 103 5.94 -0.13 -11.61
N ARG A 104 6.04 -1.46 -11.69
CA ARG A 104 5.52 -2.38 -10.68
C ARG A 104 6.61 -2.62 -9.64
N PHE A 105 6.42 -2.01 -8.48
CA PHE A 105 7.36 -2.11 -7.38
C PHE A 105 7.29 -3.50 -6.74
N THR A 106 8.30 -4.28 -7.07
CA THR A 106 8.63 -5.58 -6.52
C THR A 106 10.14 -5.72 -6.66
N GLN A 107 10.77 -6.41 -5.73
CA GLN A 107 12.18 -6.73 -5.83
C GLN A 107 12.30 -8.16 -6.34
N TYR A 108 12.66 -8.31 -7.61
CA TYR A 108 12.75 -9.61 -8.28
C TYR A 108 13.82 -10.48 -7.61
N CYS A 109 13.44 -11.72 -7.35
CA CYS A 109 14.32 -12.74 -6.80
C CYS A 109 14.92 -13.60 -7.92
N TRP A 110 14.12 -13.91 -8.94
CA TRP A 110 14.55 -14.77 -10.05
C TRP A 110 14.00 -14.29 -11.39
N VAL A 111 14.70 -14.64 -12.47
CA VAL A 111 14.17 -14.45 -13.82
C VAL A 111 13.08 -15.48 -14.12
N ASP A 112 13.37 -16.76 -13.87
CA ASP A 112 12.57 -17.90 -14.30
C ASP A 112 11.94 -18.66 -13.12
N PHE A 113 10.86 -19.40 -13.39
CA PHE A 113 10.19 -20.21 -12.37
C PHE A 113 11.03 -21.37 -11.83
N ASN A 114 12.01 -21.83 -12.61
CA ASN A 114 12.96 -22.85 -12.17
C ASN A 114 14.09 -22.28 -11.30
N GLN A 115 14.06 -20.96 -11.00
CA GLN A 115 15.02 -20.28 -10.13
C GLN A 115 16.47 -20.43 -10.62
N THR A 116 16.68 -20.58 -11.94
CA THR A 116 17.98 -20.77 -12.57
C THR A 116 18.83 -19.50 -12.51
N TRP A 117 18.19 -18.34 -12.69
CA TRP A 117 18.87 -17.04 -12.69
C TRP A 117 18.36 -16.17 -11.54
N GLU A 118 19.21 -16.00 -10.53
CA GLU A 118 18.94 -15.16 -9.36
C GLU A 118 19.25 -13.67 -9.64
N THR A 119 18.44 -12.76 -9.09
CA THR A 119 18.54 -11.30 -9.34
C THR A 119 18.46 -10.42 -8.09
N ALA A 120 18.39 -10.97 -6.88
CA ALA A 120 18.36 -10.13 -5.67
C ALA A 120 19.65 -9.29 -5.55
N HIS A 121 19.59 -8.12 -4.90
CA HIS A 121 20.75 -7.22 -4.75
C HIS A 121 21.82 -7.75 -3.79
N THR A 122 21.44 -8.44 -2.72
CA THR A 122 22.37 -8.94 -1.69
C THR A 122 22.19 -10.43 -1.41
N ASP A 123 23.24 -11.09 -0.90
CA ASP A 123 23.17 -12.51 -0.49
C ASP A 123 22.11 -12.72 0.57
N ALA A 124 22.05 -11.81 1.55
CA ALA A 124 21.05 -11.85 2.62
C ALA A 124 19.63 -11.78 2.04
N ARG A 125 19.40 -10.93 1.03
CA ARG A 125 18.11 -10.86 0.34
C ARG A 125 17.83 -12.12 -0.47
N GLN A 126 18.80 -12.66 -1.20
CA GLN A 126 18.61 -13.90 -1.95
C GLN A 126 18.25 -15.08 -1.03
N ALA A 127 18.89 -15.17 0.15
CA ALA A 127 18.52 -16.15 1.16
C ALA A 127 17.07 -15.95 1.66
N ARG A 128 16.62 -14.71 1.87
CA ARG A 128 15.20 -14.42 2.19
C ARG A 128 14.25 -14.80 1.05
N CYS A 129 14.63 -14.54 -0.21
CA CYS A 129 13.86 -14.96 -1.38
C CYS A 129 13.58 -16.46 -1.33
N ASN A 130 14.64 -17.27 -1.19
CA ASN A 130 14.55 -18.73 -1.08
C ASN A 130 13.65 -19.17 0.08
N GLN A 131 13.71 -18.49 1.22
CA GLN A 131 12.96 -18.87 2.43
C GLN A 131 11.48 -18.45 2.42
N ARG A 132 11.15 -17.32 1.79
CA ARG A 132 9.85 -16.65 2.00
C ARG A 132 9.05 -16.33 0.74
N TYR A 133 9.70 -16.17 -0.41
CA TYR A 133 9.07 -15.54 -1.57
C TYR A 133 8.90 -16.45 -2.79
N ALA A 134 9.41 -17.69 -2.76
CA ALA A 134 9.30 -18.64 -3.87
C ALA A 134 7.84 -18.89 -4.35
N SER A 135 6.85 -18.78 -3.46
CA SER A 135 5.45 -18.97 -3.83
C SER A 135 4.74 -17.71 -4.33
N ASN A 136 5.40 -16.55 -4.31
CA ASN A 136 4.86 -15.26 -4.75
C ASN A 136 5.23 -14.99 -6.21
N GLY A 137 4.26 -14.99 -7.13
CA GLY A 137 4.50 -14.74 -8.55
C GLY A 137 5.08 -13.34 -8.83
N ALA A 138 4.90 -12.38 -7.93
CA ALA A 138 5.40 -11.02 -8.12
C ALA A 138 6.93 -10.89 -8.08
N VAL A 139 7.67 -11.88 -7.56
CA VAL A 139 9.14 -11.82 -7.49
C VAL A 139 9.86 -12.50 -8.67
N TYR A 140 9.11 -12.93 -9.68
CA TYR A 140 9.63 -13.60 -10.87
C TYR A 140 9.45 -12.74 -12.12
N TRP A 141 10.51 -12.52 -12.90
CA TRP A 141 10.38 -11.82 -14.19
C TRP A 141 9.47 -12.58 -15.15
N GLU A 142 9.53 -13.90 -15.13
CA GLU A 142 8.78 -14.79 -16.00
C GLU A 142 7.26 -14.54 -15.93
N THR A 143 6.70 -14.18 -14.77
CA THR A 143 5.26 -13.83 -14.69
C THR A 143 4.92 -12.67 -15.63
N SER A 144 5.73 -11.61 -15.61
CA SER A 144 5.55 -10.45 -16.49
C SER A 144 5.95 -10.78 -17.93
N LEU A 145 7.10 -11.39 -18.16
CA LEU A 145 7.65 -11.63 -19.51
C LEU A 145 6.78 -12.56 -20.35
N ARG A 146 6.09 -13.53 -19.74
CA ARG A 146 5.12 -14.39 -20.43
C ARG A 146 3.85 -13.66 -20.82
N ASN A 147 3.48 -12.62 -20.07
CA ASN A 147 2.22 -11.91 -20.20
C ASN A 147 2.32 -10.60 -20.98
N VAL A 148 3.51 -10.06 -21.23
CA VAL A 148 3.66 -8.89 -22.11
C VAL A 148 3.66 -9.27 -23.59
N LYS A 149 3.30 -8.32 -24.46
CA LYS A 149 3.54 -8.45 -25.90
C LYS A 149 5.06 -8.38 -26.15
N TRP A 150 5.66 -9.50 -26.50
CA TRP A 150 7.11 -9.67 -26.59
C TRP A 150 7.76 -8.66 -27.54
N ALA A 151 7.16 -8.46 -28.72
CA ALA A 151 7.67 -7.50 -29.70
C ALA A 151 7.65 -6.04 -29.18
N ALA A 152 6.66 -5.67 -28.38
CA ALA A 152 6.60 -4.34 -27.76
C ALA A 152 7.64 -4.19 -26.65
N PHE A 153 7.77 -5.22 -25.81
CA PHE A 153 8.80 -5.28 -24.77
C PHE A 153 10.23 -5.19 -25.36
N GLN A 154 10.53 -5.98 -26.40
CA GLN A 154 11.82 -5.95 -27.08
C GLN A 154 12.13 -4.61 -27.76
N ARG A 155 11.12 -3.89 -28.27
CA ARG A 155 11.34 -2.53 -28.79
C ARG A 155 11.68 -1.51 -27.71
N ALA A 156 11.16 -1.69 -26.50
CA ALA A 156 11.36 -0.75 -25.42
C ALA A 156 12.61 -1.03 -24.57
N PHE A 157 12.92 -2.31 -24.33
CA PHE A 157 13.97 -2.72 -23.43
C PHE A 157 14.99 -3.68 -24.06
N GLY A 158 14.72 -4.21 -25.25
CA GLY A 158 15.60 -5.13 -25.97
C GLY A 158 16.50 -4.44 -27.00
N GLY A 159 17.09 -5.23 -27.90
CA GLY A 159 18.09 -4.75 -28.86
C GLY A 159 19.49 -4.64 -28.26
N ALA A 160 20.51 -4.35 -29.07
CA ALA A 160 21.92 -4.39 -28.64
C ALA A 160 22.22 -3.45 -27.45
N GLU A 161 21.58 -2.28 -27.43
CA GLU A 161 21.73 -1.26 -26.38
C GLU A 161 20.55 -1.25 -25.39
N GLY A 162 19.65 -2.23 -25.48
CA GLY A 162 18.48 -2.30 -24.63
C GLY A 162 18.80 -2.70 -23.21
N ALA A 163 18.16 -2.05 -22.24
CA ALA A 163 18.40 -2.33 -20.83
C ALA A 163 18.16 -3.80 -20.44
N PHE A 164 17.10 -4.44 -20.94
CA PHE A 164 16.87 -5.89 -20.72
C PHE A 164 17.97 -6.74 -21.36
N THR A 165 18.44 -6.38 -22.56
CA THR A 165 19.50 -7.14 -23.24
C THR A 165 20.80 -7.10 -22.45
N ILE A 166 21.24 -5.89 -22.09
CA ILE A 166 22.50 -5.66 -21.38
C ILE A 166 22.47 -6.35 -20.01
N THR A 167 21.43 -6.09 -19.23
CA THR A 167 21.39 -6.47 -17.82
C THR A 167 20.99 -7.91 -17.59
N ILE A 168 20.16 -8.50 -18.46
CA ILE A 168 19.57 -9.83 -18.24
C ILE A 168 19.86 -10.79 -19.41
N ALA A 169 19.46 -10.44 -20.63
CA ALA A 169 19.45 -11.40 -21.74
C ALA A 169 20.85 -11.91 -22.11
N ASN A 170 21.86 -11.04 -22.09
CA ASN A 170 23.25 -11.42 -22.38
C ASN A 170 23.78 -12.47 -21.40
N ALA A 171 23.44 -12.36 -20.11
CA ALA A 171 23.81 -13.34 -19.10
C ALA A 171 23.07 -14.67 -19.31
N ILE A 172 21.77 -14.61 -19.62
CA ILE A 172 20.97 -15.80 -19.95
C ILE A 172 21.57 -16.55 -21.15
N LEU A 173 21.98 -15.84 -22.21
CA LEU A 173 22.54 -16.43 -23.43
C LEU A 173 23.88 -17.15 -23.22
N LYS A 174 24.60 -16.87 -22.13
CA LYS A 174 25.81 -17.64 -21.75
C LYS A 174 25.47 -19.04 -21.24
N HIS A 175 24.23 -19.27 -20.80
CA HIS A 175 23.77 -20.56 -20.29
C HIS A 175 23.36 -21.51 -21.43
N PRO A 176 23.65 -22.84 -21.36
CA PRO A 176 23.33 -23.79 -22.44
C PRO A 176 21.86 -23.81 -22.88
N HIS A 177 20.93 -23.51 -21.96
CA HIS A 177 19.49 -23.47 -22.22
C HIS A 177 18.92 -22.05 -22.41
N GLY A 178 19.77 -21.02 -22.40
CA GLY A 178 19.34 -19.62 -22.46
C GLY A 178 18.62 -19.26 -23.75
N SER A 179 19.16 -19.65 -24.89
CA SER A 179 18.54 -19.40 -26.21
C SER A 179 17.17 -20.06 -26.34
N SER A 180 16.99 -21.28 -25.84
CA SER A 180 15.70 -21.94 -25.80
C SER A 180 14.71 -21.25 -24.87
N TYR A 181 15.16 -20.77 -23.72
CA TYR A 181 14.33 -20.04 -22.75
C TYR A 181 13.82 -18.70 -23.32
N LEU A 182 14.70 -17.90 -23.92
CA LEU A 182 14.28 -16.63 -24.54
C LEU A 182 13.33 -16.86 -25.74
N LYS A 183 13.58 -17.91 -26.53
CA LYS A 183 12.66 -18.31 -27.60
C LYS A 183 11.29 -18.72 -27.04
N TYR A 184 11.26 -19.49 -25.97
CA TYR A 184 10.04 -19.89 -25.28
C TYR A 184 9.24 -18.68 -24.76
N LEU A 185 9.89 -17.74 -24.06
CA LEU A 185 9.24 -16.51 -23.60
C LEU A 185 8.66 -15.72 -24.77
N SER A 186 9.40 -15.62 -25.87
CA SER A 186 8.95 -14.89 -27.07
C SER A 186 7.66 -15.45 -27.68
N GLN A 187 7.44 -16.76 -27.55
CA GLN A 187 6.26 -17.45 -28.08
C GLN A 187 5.01 -17.26 -27.22
N CYS A 188 5.18 -17.00 -25.91
CA CYS A 188 4.06 -16.76 -25.01
C CYS A 188 3.30 -15.48 -25.39
N ASN A 189 4.03 -14.38 -25.66
CA ASN A 189 3.54 -13.12 -26.24
C ASN A 189 2.23 -12.56 -25.62
N GLY A 190 1.97 -12.85 -24.33
CA GLY A 190 0.71 -12.52 -23.67
C GLY A 190 -0.53 -13.06 -24.36
N ASN A 191 -0.43 -14.22 -25.01
CA ASN A 191 -1.50 -14.87 -25.78
C ASN A 191 -1.94 -16.21 -25.18
N VAL A 192 -1.20 -16.77 -24.22
CA VAL A 192 -1.58 -18.00 -23.51
C VAL A 192 -2.96 -17.81 -22.85
N PRO A 193 -3.89 -18.76 -22.96
CA PRO A 193 -5.16 -18.66 -22.23
C PRO A 193 -4.95 -18.45 -20.72
N VAL A 194 -5.78 -17.63 -20.08
CA VAL A 194 -5.59 -17.28 -18.66
C VAL A 194 -5.56 -18.52 -17.76
N ALA A 195 -6.46 -19.47 -18.00
CA ALA A 195 -6.52 -20.73 -17.25
C ALA A 195 -5.24 -21.56 -17.39
N ASP A 196 -4.67 -21.63 -18.60
CA ASP A 196 -3.44 -22.41 -18.87
C ASP A 196 -2.22 -21.74 -18.23
N GLU A 197 -2.16 -20.40 -18.27
CA GLU A 197 -1.11 -19.62 -17.62
C GLU A 197 -1.18 -19.78 -16.09
N ALA A 198 -2.38 -19.70 -15.51
CA ALA A 198 -2.60 -19.94 -14.09
C ALA A 198 -2.23 -21.38 -13.69
N ALA A 199 -2.55 -22.38 -14.51
CA ALA A 199 -2.14 -23.76 -14.29
C ALA A 199 -0.62 -23.93 -14.33
N TYR A 200 0.06 -23.27 -15.28
CA TYR A 200 1.52 -23.27 -15.38
C TYR A 200 2.18 -22.66 -14.13
N TRP A 201 1.65 -21.55 -13.61
CA TRP A 201 2.16 -20.92 -12.38
C TRP A 201 2.00 -21.86 -11.18
N ARG A 202 0.81 -22.46 -11.01
CA ARG A 202 0.54 -23.43 -9.93
C ARG A 202 1.41 -24.68 -10.03
N ALA A 203 1.70 -25.17 -11.24
CA ALA A 203 2.61 -26.28 -11.46
C ALA A 203 4.06 -26.00 -11.02
N HIS A 204 4.43 -24.71 -10.93
CA HIS A 204 5.73 -24.25 -10.40
C HIS A 204 5.64 -23.79 -8.93
N ASN A 205 4.64 -24.25 -8.18
CA ASN A 205 4.41 -23.92 -6.76
C ASN A 205 4.18 -22.42 -6.47
N ILE A 206 3.78 -21.65 -7.49
CA ILE A 206 3.35 -20.27 -7.30
C ILE A 206 1.88 -20.30 -6.86
N SER A 207 1.60 -19.73 -5.69
CA SER A 207 0.26 -19.81 -5.07
C SER A 207 -0.44 -18.47 -4.94
N PHE A 208 0.28 -17.36 -5.02
CA PHE A 208 -0.31 -16.02 -4.97
C PHE A 208 0.52 -14.99 -5.72
N PHE A 209 -0.08 -13.83 -5.98
CA PHE A 209 0.61 -12.65 -6.45
C PHE A 209 0.38 -11.49 -5.48
N GLN A 210 1.44 -10.96 -4.90
CA GLN A 210 1.39 -9.81 -3.99
C GLN A 210 2.54 -8.85 -4.28
N LEU A 211 2.22 -7.58 -4.50
CA LEU A 211 3.20 -6.53 -4.76
C LEU A 211 3.91 -6.09 -3.48
N GLY A 212 5.11 -5.54 -3.65
CA GLY A 212 5.79 -4.78 -2.61
C GLY A 212 5.06 -3.46 -2.36
N PHE A 213 5.13 -2.99 -1.14
CA PHE A 213 4.57 -1.70 -0.74
C PHE A 213 5.48 -0.56 -1.18
N GLU A 214 4.89 0.48 -1.77
CA GLU A 214 5.62 1.63 -2.32
C GLU A 214 4.78 2.91 -2.22
N ASN A 215 5.43 4.08 -2.09
CA ASN A 215 4.78 5.39 -2.13
C ASN A 215 5.21 6.29 -3.31
N TYR A 216 5.75 5.72 -4.40
CA TYR A 216 6.07 6.50 -5.60
C TYR A 216 4.82 7.06 -6.30
N PHE A 217 3.71 6.31 -6.28
CA PHE A 217 2.42 6.74 -6.80
C PHE A 217 1.40 6.86 -5.69
N SER A 218 0.57 7.89 -5.70
CA SER A 218 -0.74 7.85 -5.05
C SER A 218 -1.56 6.73 -5.69
N VAL A 219 -2.13 5.85 -4.88
CA VAL A 219 -2.90 4.71 -5.37
C VAL A 219 -4.27 5.17 -5.84
N GLY A 220 -4.51 5.05 -7.15
CA GLY A 220 -5.80 5.36 -7.76
C GLY A 220 -6.85 4.28 -7.52
N ILE A 221 -8.12 4.66 -7.62
CA ILE A 221 -9.26 3.76 -7.54
C ILE A 221 -10.48 4.34 -8.26
N VAL A 222 -11.33 3.45 -8.78
CA VAL A 222 -12.69 3.80 -9.22
C VAL A 222 -13.61 2.71 -8.68
N ASP A 223 -14.46 3.06 -7.72
CA ASP A 223 -15.51 2.15 -7.24
C ASP A 223 -16.85 2.58 -7.82
N THR A 224 -17.57 1.62 -8.37
CA THR A 224 -18.93 1.81 -8.90
C THR A 224 -19.89 0.81 -8.26
N VAL A 225 -21.16 1.21 -8.13
CA VAL A 225 -22.24 0.37 -7.64
C VAL A 225 -23.34 0.31 -8.68
N ASN A 226 -23.87 -0.89 -8.93
CA ASN A 226 -25.01 -1.07 -9.81
C ASN A 226 -26.29 -1.09 -8.98
N VAL A 227 -27.16 -0.12 -9.20
CA VAL A 227 -28.48 -0.03 -8.57
C VAL A 227 -29.53 -0.52 -9.56
N VAL A 228 -30.28 -1.56 -9.17
CA VAL A 228 -31.42 -2.05 -9.94
C VAL A 228 -32.69 -1.57 -9.26
N ASN A 229 -33.48 -0.73 -9.95
CA ASN A 229 -34.72 -0.21 -9.39
C ASN A 229 -35.89 -1.21 -9.54
N ALA A 230 -37.06 -0.87 -8.98
CA ALA A 230 -38.24 -1.72 -9.00
C ALA A 230 -38.80 -2.04 -10.41
N LEU A 231 -38.37 -1.30 -11.44
CA LEU A 231 -38.72 -1.52 -12.83
C LEU A 231 -37.72 -2.46 -13.55
N GLY A 232 -36.69 -2.93 -12.85
CA GLY A 232 -35.60 -3.71 -13.42
C GLY A 232 -34.58 -2.89 -14.21
N LEU A 233 -34.63 -1.55 -14.12
CA LEU A 233 -33.64 -0.69 -14.75
C LEU A 233 -32.38 -0.65 -13.89
N GLN A 234 -31.24 -0.91 -14.51
CA GLN A 234 -29.94 -0.84 -13.87
C GLN A 234 -29.26 0.51 -14.16
N GLN A 235 -28.77 1.16 -13.11
CA GLN A 235 -27.96 2.38 -13.18
C GLN A 235 -26.63 2.14 -12.46
N SER A 236 -25.53 2.61 -13.04
CA SER A 236 -24.21 2.56 -12.41
C SER A 236 -23.90 3.90 -11.75
N LEU A 237 -23.58 3.89 -10.47
CA LEU A 237 -23.19 5.08 -9.71
C LEU A 237 -21.72 4.95 -9.31
N THR A 238 -20.91 5.97 -9.62
CA THR A 238 -19.54 6.06 -9.11
C THR A 238 -19.57 6.59 -7.69
N ILE A 239 -19.05 5.82 -6.74
CA ILE A 239 -19.07 6.16 -5.30
C ILE A 239 -17.71 6.65 -4.79
N LYS A 240 -16.63 6.38 -5.54
CA LYS A 240 -15.26 6.77 -5.21
C LYS A 240 -14.45 6.88 -6.49
N GLN A 241 -13.72 7.98 -6.66
CA GLN A 241 -12.75 8.12 -7.73
C GLN A 241 -11.52 8.88 -7.21
N VAL A 242 -10.36 8.24 -7.33
CA VAL A 242 -9.05 8.81 -7.04
C VAL A 242 -8.14 8.49 -8.21
N ASP A 243 -7.56 9.50 -8.83
CA ASP A 243 -6.60 9.27 -9.91
C ASP A 243 -5.23 8.87 -9.34
N ALA A 244 -4.59 7.90 -9.98
CA ALA A 244 -3.19 7.59 -9.68
C ALA A 244 -2.28 8.73 -10.18
N LYS A 245 -1.36 9.18 -9.34
CA LYS A 245 -0.44 10.28 -9.65
C LYS A 245 0.94 10.02 -9.05
N THR A 246 1.99 10.37 -9.77
CA THR A 246 3.36 10.32 -9.24
C THR A 246 3.50 11.31 -8.08
N ARG A 247 4.14 10.89 -6.99
CA ARG A 247 4.40 11.71 -5.79
C ARG A 247 5.69 12.53 -5.89
N GLY A 248 6.52 12.29 -6.91
CA GLY A 248 7.73 13.07 -7.17
C GLY A 248 8.68 13.00 -5.97
N SER A 249 9.02 14.16 -5.40
CA SER A 249 9.84 14.26 -4.19
C SER A 249 9.21 13.64 -2.94
N GLY A 250 7.90 13.33 -2.97
CA GLY A 250 7.25 12.57 -1.91
C GLY A 250 7.64 11.09 -1.87
N TRP A 251 8.39 10.58 -2.85
CA TRP A 251 8.81 9.19 -2.92
C TRP A 251 9.94 8.88 -1.91
N THR A 252 9.55 8.38 -0.74
CA THR A 252 10.50 8.08 0.34
C THR A 252 10.86 6.60 0.42
N THR A 253 9.95 5.69 0.03
CA THR A 253 10.21 4.24 0.05
C THR A 253 11.28 3.79 -0.97
N MET A 254 11.71 4.69 -1.86
CA MET A 254 12.84 4.48 -2.77
C MET A 254 14.08 3.94 -2.05
N LEU A 255 14.39 4.47 -0.86
CA LEU A 255 15.57 4.04 -0.10
C LEU A 255 15.47 2.58 0.37
N MET A 256 14.25 2.09 0.58
CA MET A 256 14.04 0.69 0.96
C MET A 256 14.13 -0.20 -0.28
N SER A 257 13.47 0.23 -1.36
CA SER A 257 13.38 -0.46 -2.64
C SER A 257 13.09 0.55 -3.75
N TRP A 258 14.09 0.90 -4.55
CA TRP A 258 13.90 1.87 -5.65
C TRP A 258 13.20 1.31 -6.89
N GLY A 259 12.87 0.02 -6.89
CA GLY A 259 12.21 -0.63 -8.01
C GLY A 259 13.08 -0.85 -9.24
N VAL A 260 12.64 -1.82 -10.04
CA VAL A 260 13.42 -2.40 -11.14
C VAL A 260 13.71 -1.46 -12.30
N GLY A 261 12.92 -0.39 -12.45
CA GLY A 261 13.19 0.64 -13.45
C GLY A 261 14.54 1.30 -13.23
N ASN A 262 14.91 1.55 -11.97
CA ASN A 262 16.22 2.12 -11.62
C ASN A 262 17.34 1.10 -11.81
N ASP A 263 17.11 -0.16 -11.44
CA ASP A 263 18.07 -1.25 -11.68
C ASP A 263 18.41 -1.35 -13.17
N LEU A 264 17.39 -1.41 -14.03
CA LEU A 264 17.59 -1.45 -15.48
C LEU A 264 18.32 -0.22 -16.00
N ALA A 265 17.97 0.98 -15.53
CA ALA A 265 18.60 2.22 -15.99
C ALA A 265 20.10 2.27 -15.61
N ILE A 266 20.41 2.04 -14.33
CA ILE A 266 21.77 2.18 -13.79
C ILE A 266 22.67 1.03 -14.25
N LEU A 267 22.18 -0.21 -14.24
CA LEU A 267 22.99 -1.34 -14.67
C LEU A 267 23.25 -1.29 -16.17
N SER A 268 22.27 -0.87 -16.99
CA SER A 268 22.47 -0.77 -18.44
C SER A 268 23.45 0.33 -18.84
N SER A 269 23.41 1.50 -18.18
CA SER A 269 24.34 2.60 -18.48
C SER A 269 25.79 2.23 -18.15
N ASN A 270 26.00 1.32 -17.20
CA ASN A 270 27.31 0.88 -16.74
C ASN A 270 27.73 -0.49 -17.30
N GLY A 271 26.90 -1.11 -18.16
CA GLY A 271 27.21 -2.41 -18.76
C GLY A 271 27.21 -3.61 -17.79
N HIS A 272 26.55 -3.48 -16.64
CA HIS A 272 26.51 -4.53 -15.61
C HIS A 272 25.34 -5.50 -15.79
N SER A 273 25.56 -6.75 -15.37
CA SER A 273 24.50 -7.75 -15.32
C SER A 273 23.73 -7.68 -14.00
N MET A 274 22.42 -7.90 -14.06
CA MET A 274 21.58 -8.10 -12.88
C MET A 274 21.54 -9.57 -12.42
N ILE A 275 22.00 -10.50 -13.25
CA ILE A 275 22.08 -11.92 -12.88
C ILE A 275 23.24 -12.09 -11.90
N ARG A 276 22.95 -12.50 -10.65
CA ARG A 276 23.96 -12.63 -9.58
C ARG A 276 25.13 -13.51 -10.01
N GLY A 277 24.85 -14.64 -10.65
CA GLY A 277 25.89 -15.59 -11.09
C GLY A 277 26.75 -15.14 -12.26
N ASP A 278 26.48 -13.99 -12.89
CA ASP A 278 27.25 -13.50 -14.03
C ASP A 278 28.49 -12.71 -13.57
N PRO A 279 29.69 -12.97 -14.11
CA PRO A 279 30.90 -12.21 -13.77
C PRO A 279 30.82 -10.69 -14.00
N ALA A 280 29.88 -10.21 -14.83
CA ALA A 280 29.64 -8.79 -15.06
C ALA A 280 28.69 -8.15 -14.02
N ASN A 281 28.21 -8.90 -13.02
CA ASN A 281 27.39 -8.38 -11.95
C ASN A 281 28.19 -7.48 -10.99
N LEU A 282 27.53 -6.43 -10.46
CA LEU A 282 28.13 -5.46 -9.55
C LEU A 282 28.81 -6.07 -8.32
N GLN A 283 28.34 -7.24 -7.84
CA GLN A 283 28.94 -7.88 -6.67
C GLN A 283 30.40 -8.33 -6.88
N PHE A 284 30.84 -8.43 -8.13
CA PHE A 284 32.22 -8.76 -8.50
C PHE A 284 33.05 -7.52 -8.84
N SER A 285 32.45 -6.33 -8.84
CA SER A 285 33.16 -5.07 -8.99
C SER A 285 33.85 -4.69 -7.67
N PRO A 286 35.08 -4.15 -7.71
CA PRO A 286 35.71 -3.64 -6.51
C PRO A 286 35.00 -2.36 -6.02
N ALA A 287 35.17 -2.06 -4.73
CA ALA A 287 34.69 -0.81 -4.17
C ALA A 287 35.42 0.40 -4.77
N CYS A 288 34.69 1.50 -4.95
CA CYS A 288 35.27 2.73 -5.48
C CYS A 288 36.13 3.44 -4.44
N THR A 289 37.45 3.40 -4.60
CA THR A 289 38.39 4.11 -3.70
C THR A 289 38.93 5.41 -4.27
N SER A 290 38.61 5.75 -5.53
CA SER A 290 38.99 7.02 -6.16
C SER A 290 38.05 7.38 -7.30
N GLN A 291 37.94 8.68 -7.61
CA GLN A 291 37.16 9.15 -8.76
C GLN A 291 37.67 8.56 -10.09
N ALA A 292 38.98 8.32 -10.22
CA ALA A 292 39.55 7.72 -11.42
C ALA A 292 39.03 6.30 -11.67
N MET A 293 38.78 5.50 -10.61
CA MET A 293 38.19 4.17 -10.74
C MET A 293 36.73 4.26 -11.22
N VAL A 294 35.99 5.27 -10.77
CA VAL A 294 34.63 5.55 -11.23
C VAL A 294 34.65 5.93 -12.71
N ASP A 295 35.50 6.90 -13.09
CA ASP A 295 35.59 7.44 -14.45
C ASP A 295 36.03 6.38 -15.48
N ASN A 296 36.86 5.42 -15.05
CA ASN A 296 37.34 4.32 -15.89
C ASN A 296 36.42 3.08 -15.87
N GLY A 297 35.34 3.08 -15.08
CA GLY A 297 34.45 1.92 -14.92
C GLY A 297 35.12 0.71 -14.23
N GLU A 298 36.14 0.96 -13.42
CA GLU A 298 36.89 -0.07 -12.71
C GLU A 298 36.23 -0.49 -11.39
N CYS A 299 35.24 0.26 -10.92
CA CYS A 299 34.54 0.02 -9.65
C CYS A 299 33.04 0.29 -9.78
N ALA A 300 32.28 -0.08 -8.75
CA ALA A 300 30.86 0.21 -8.66
C ALA A 300 30.54 0.97 -7.37
N HIS A 301 29.65 1.95 -7.49
CA HIS A 301 29.07 2.60 -6.31
C HIS A 301 28.19 1.64 -5.53
N THR A 302 28.21 1.77 -4.20
CA THR A 302 27.19 1.16 -3.35
C THR A 302 25.85 1.90 -3.56
N ILE A 303 24.75 1.27 -3.16
CA ILE A 303 23.43 1.91 -3.23
C ILE A 303 23.39 3.18 -2.36
N ASP A 304 24.03 3.17 -1.19
CA ASP A 304 24.11 4.35 -0.33
C ASP A 304 24.85 5.51 -1.01
N GLU A 305 25.99 5.22 -1.65
CA GLU A 305 26.75 6.22 -2.42
C GLU A 305 25.95 6.78 -3.60
N MET A 306 25.15 5.94 -4.27
CA MET A 306 24.26 6.38 -5.34
C MET A 306 23.16 7.33 -4.85
N TYR A 307 22.73 7.19 -3.59
CA TYR A 307 21.85 8.15 -2.93
C TYR A 307 22.58 9.38 -2.35
N GLY A 308 23.92 9.40 -2.40
CA GLY A 308 24.74 10.46 -1.80
C GLY A 308 24.86 10.34 -0.28
N TYR A 309 24.74 9.12 0.26
CA TYR A 309 24.91 8.81 1.67
C TYR A 309 26.20 8.03 1.92
N ASP A 310 26.68 8.15 3.15
CA ASP A 310 27.83 7.43 3.68
C ASP A 310 27.60 7.13 5.17
N ASP A 311 28.60 6.49 5.80
CA ASP A 311 28.55 6.10 7.21
C ASP A 311 28.59 7.31 8.18
N SER A 312 28.69 8.56 7.69
CA SER A 312 28.61 9.74 8.54
C SER A 312 27.18 10.06 8.98
N TYR A 313 26.17 9.51 8.30
CA TYR A 313 24.76 9.70 8.62
C TYR A 313 24.28 8.69 9.67
N PRO A 314 23.92 9.13 10.90
CA PRO A 314 23.56 8.21 11.98
C PRO A 314 22.34 7.33 11.65
N VAL A 315 21.37 7.87 10.90
CA VAL A 315 20.15 7.14 10.50
C VAL A 315 20.48 6.02 9.51
N VAL A 316 21.45 6.22 8.60
CA VAL A 316 21.90 5.18 7.67
C VAL A 316 22.46 4.00 8.46
N ASN A 317 23.39 4.28 9.38
CA ASN A 317 24.03 3.27 10.22
C ASN A 317 23.02 2.47 11.05
N VAL A 318 22.06 3.16 11.70
CA VAL A 318 21.03 2.49 12.50
C VAL A 318 20.08 1.68 11.62
N THR A 319 19.68 2.20 10.45
CA THR A 319 18.84 1.46 9.51
C THR A 319 19.53 0.18 9.03
N HIS A 320 20.81 0.25 8.65
CA HIS A 320 21.59 -0.92 8.26
C HIS A 320 21.72 -1.94 9.40
N ALA A 321 21.97 -1.48 10.62
CA ALA A 321 22.15 -2.34 11.79
C ALA A 321 20.85 -3.03 12.24
N CYS A 322 19.70 -2.37 12.12
CA CYS A 322 18.43 -2.84 12.66
C CYS A 322 17.46 -3.41 11.62
N ILE A 323 17.55 -2.97 10.36
CA ILE A 323 16.60 -3.32 9.29
C ILE A 323 17.35 -4.03 8.15
N GLY A 324 18.37 -3.38 7.60
CA GLY A 324 19.16 -3.88 6.49
C GLY A 324 19.64 -2.75 5.56
N PRO A 325 20.50 -3.07 4.59
CA PRO A 325 21.03 -2.09 3.65
C PRO A 325 19.93 -1.52 2.75
N TYR A 326 20.05 -0.24 2.41
CA TYR A 326 19.14 0.41 1.47
C TYR A 326 19.13 -0.30 0.11
N GLY A 327 18.00 -0.18 -0.59
CA GLY A 327 17.71 -0.87 -1.84
C GLY A 327 17.55 -2.39 -1.72
N SER A 328 17.60 -2.95 -0.50
CA SER A 328 17.42 -4.39 -0.24
C SER A 328 16.42 -4.68 0.88
N VAL A 329 15.59 -3.71 1.26
CA VAL A 329 14.57 -3.85 2.32
C VAL A 329 13.22 -4.14 1.68
N ASP A 330 12.63 -5.29 2.02
CA ASP A 330 11.34 -5.70 1.49
C ASP A 330 10.20 -5.04 2.28
N LEU A 331 9.46 -4.10 1.66
CA LEU A 331 8.28 -3.48 2.26
C LEU A 331 7.03 -4.25 1.86
N MET A 332 6.24 -4.70 2.84
CA MET A 332 4.97 -5.39 2.61
C MET A 332 3.88 -4.78 3.50
N LEU A 333 2.72 -4.45 2.91
CA LEU A 333 1.59 -4.01 3.70
C LEU A 333 0.89 -5.22 4.30
N MET A 334 0.85 -5.27 5.63
CA MET A 334 0.15 -6.32 6.35
C MET A 334 -1.35 -6.03 6.35
N ALA A 335 -2.15 -7.05 6.04
CA ALA A 335 -3.60 -6.95 6.14
C ALA A 335 -4.01 -6.86 7.63
N LEU A 336 -4.89 -5.92 7.98
CA LEU A 336 -5.44 -5.74 9.34
C LEU A 336 -6.04 -7.05 9.90
N PRO A 337 -5.61 -7.66 11.01
CA PRO A 337 -6.17 -8.94 11.47
C PRO A 337 -7.72 -8.95 11.51
N ILE A 338 -8.35 -10.06 11.08
CA ILE A 338 -9.81 -10.15 10.93
C ILE A 338 -10.52 -9.95 12.27
N GLU A 339 -9.87 -10.37 13.35
CA GLU A 339 -10.33 -10.24 14.73
C GLU A 339 -10.40 -8.77 15.15
N VAL A 340 -9.38 -7.98 14.79
CA VAL A 340 -9.34 -6.55 15.08
C VAL A 340 -10.42 -5.83 14.29
N SER A 341 -10.59 -6.17 13.01
CA SER A 341 -11.67 -5.61 12.19
C SER A 341 -13.04 -5.92 12.78
N ALA A 342 -13.29 -7.18 13.16
CA ALA A 342 -14.57 -7.61 13.73
C ALA A 342 -14.86 -6.92 15.07
N ALA A 343 -13.84 -6.73 15.92
CA ALA A 343 -13.99 -6.01 17.19
C ALA A 343 -14.37 -4.54 16.97
N VAL A 344 -13.71 -3.84 16.04
CA VAL A 344 -14.01 -2.44 15.71
C VAL A 344 -15.42 -2.33 15.11
N THR A 345 -15.78 -3.17 14.14
CA THR A 345 -17.13 -3.15 13.55
C THR A 345 -18.22 -3.46 14.57
N SER A 346 -17.99 -4.42 15.47
CA SER A 346 -18.94 -4.75 16.55
C SER A 346 -19.11 -3.58 17.51
N TRP A 347 -18.01 -2.91 17.84
CA TRP A 347 -18.02 -1.71 18.68
C TRP A 347 -18.79 -0.56 18.03
N GLU A 348 -18.54 -0.28 16.75
CA GLU A 348 -19.26 0.75 16.00
C GLU A 348 -20.77 0.47 15.97
N ALA A 349 -21.17 -0.78 15.72
CA ALA A 349 -22.57 -1.19 15.75
C ALA A 349 -23.22 -0.99 17.13
N LEU A 350 -22.50 -1.30 18.22
CA LEU A 350 -22.97 -1.07 19.59
C LEU A 350 -23.18 0.43 19.87
N VAL A 351 -22.20 1.25 19.52
CA VAL A 351 -22.28 2.71 19.72
C VAL A 351 -23.44 3.28 18.90
N THR A 352 -23.59 2.88 17.63
CA THR A 352 -24.70 3.28 16.78
C THR A 352 -26.05 2.90 17.38
N ALA A 353 -26.18 1.67 17.89
CA ALA A 353 -27.41 1.22 18.54
C ALA A 353 -27.77 2.08 19.76
N GLU A 354 -26.79 2.46 20.60
CA GLU A 354 -27.03 3.35 21.74
C GLU A 354 -27.38 4.78 21.31
N ILE A 355 -26.77 5.31 20.24
CA ILE A 355 -27.16 6.61 19.67
C ILE A 355 -28.63 6.59 19.24
N LEU A 356 -29.07 5.52 18.57
CA LEU A 356 -30.45 5.39 18.08
C LEU A 356 -31.48 5.22 19.20
N ARG A 357 -31.09 4.70 20.36
CA ARG A 357 -31.96 4.66 21.56
C ARG A 357 -32.22 6.05 22.13
N GLY A 358 -31.37 7.04 21.82
CA GLY A 358 -31.56 8.42 22.23
C GLY A 358 -31.13 8.70 23.68
N GLY A 359 -31.66 9.77 24.26
CA GLY A 359 -31.38 10.16 25.65
C GLY A 359 -30.01 10.79 25.84
N ALA A 360 -29.43 10.60 27.04
CA ALA A 360 -28.19 11.27 27.45
C ALA A 360 -26.98 10.88 26.58
N PHE A 361 -26.91 9.63 26.12
CA PHE A 361 -25.81 9.17 25.27
C PHE A 361 -25.83 9.87 23.90
N TYR A 362 -27.01 9.95 23.27
CA TYR A 362 -27.20 10.72 22.04
C TYR A 362 -26.82 12.19 22.23
N SER A 363 -27.30 12.84 23.31
CA SER A 363 -26.95 14.25 23.60
C SER A 363 -25.45 14.45 23.78
N ALA A 364 -24.76 13.54 24.46
CA ALA A 364 -23.30 13.58 24.61
C ALA A 364 -22.57 13.39 23.27
N MET A 365 -23.03 12.45 22.44
CA MET A 365 -22.45 12.20 21.12
C MET A 365 -22.66 13.36 20.12
N GLN A 366 -23.66 14.22 20.36
CA GLN A 366 -23.91 15.43 19.59
C GLN A 366 -23.15 16.66 20.07
N ASP A 367 -22.44 16.57 21.19
CA ASP A 367 -21.68 17.69 21.72
C ASP A 367 -20.61 18.13 20.70
N GLN A 368 -20.67 19.41 20.33
CA GLN A 368 -19.74 20.00 19.38
C GLN A 368 -18.32 20.10 19.94
N ALA A 369 -18.16 20.16 21.27
CA ALA A 369 -16.85 20.16 21.91
C ALA A 369 -16.05 18.88 21.65
N LEU A 370 -16.73 17.78 21.28
CA LEU A 370 -16.12 16.49 20.97
C LEU A 370 -15.91 16.25 19.47
N ASN A 371 -16.24 17.24 18.61
CA ASN A 371 -16.08 17.09 17.16
C ASN A 371 -14.67 17.42 16.68
N ASP A 372 -13.92 18.23 17.41
CA ASP A 372 -12.50 18.47 17.12
C ASP A 372 -11.67 17.25 17.59
N PRO A 373 -10.73 16.75 16.78
CA PRO A 373 -9.88 15.63 17.20
C PRO A 373 -9.00 16.08 18.37
N ALA A 374 -8.96 15.25 19.41
CA ALA A 374 -7.94 15.42 20.45
C ALA A 374 -6.61 14.93 19.91
N TRP A 375 -5.51 15.59 20.29
CA TRP A 375 -4.16 15.17 19.92
C TRP A 375 -3.53 14.48 21.11
N LEU A 376 -3.06 13.25 20.90
CA LEU A 376 -2.32 12.47 21.90
C LEU A 376 -0.86 12.38 21.47
N ASP A 377 0.05 12.36 22.43
CA ASP A 377 1.48 12.14 22.25
C ASP A 377 1.87 10.78 22.85
N PRO A 378 1.73 9.67 22.11
CA PRO A 378 2.00 8.32 22.62
C PRO A 378 3.50 8.04 22.75
N VAL A 379 4.26 8.96 23.35
CA VAL A 379 5.69 8.85 23.59
C VAL A 379 5.93 7.93 24.79
N PRO A 380 6.65 6.80 24.61
CA PRO A 380 7.02 5.93 25.73
C PRO A 380 7.78 6.72 26.79
N ARG A 381 7.52 6.46 28.07
CA ARG A 381 8.17 7.19 29.17
C ARG A 381 9.69 7.02 29.14
N GLU A 382 10.15 5.85 28.70
CA GLU A 382 11.57 5.52 28.52
C GLU A 382 12.26 6.42 27.48
N TRP A 383 11.48 7.07 26.60
CA TRP A 383 11.95 8.00 25.59
C TRP A 383 11.81 9.46 26.04
N THR A 384 11.46 9.72 27.30
CA THR A 384 11.36 11.08 27.83
C THR A 384 12.63 11.42 28.61
N ASN A 385 13.55 12.13 27.95
CA ASN A 385 14.74 12.70 28.59
C ASN A 385 15.00 14.11 28.03
N PRO A 386 15.08 15.14 28.88
CA PRO A 386 15.28 16.52 28.44
C PRO A 386 16.67 16.78 27.83
N ASN A 387 17.63 15.87 28.02
CA ASN A 387 18.99 16.00 27.50
C ASN A 387 19.23 15.20 26.21
N TRP A 388 18.20 14.53 25.67
CA TRP A 388 18.33 13.74 24.44
C TRP A 388 17.89 14.55 23.23
N LEU A 389 18.59 14.32 22.12
CA LEU A 389 18.16 14.74 20.79
C LEU A 389 17.78 13.50 20.00
N TYR A 390 16.67 13.59 19.28
CA TYR A 390 16.08 12.50 18.52
C TYR A 390 16.25 12.77 17.03
N MET A 391 16.66 11.74 16.29
CA MET A 391 16.84 11.76 14.83
C MET A 391 16.00 10.69 14.11
N GLY A 392 15.12 9.98 14.85
CA GLY A 392 14.43 8.78 14.38
C GLY A 392 13.01 9.00 13.85
N GLY A 393 12.18 7.95 13.98
CA GLY A 393 10.78 7.91 13.55
C GLY A 393 10.60 7.39 12.12
N ASP A 394 11.45 7.82 11.20
CA ASP A 394 11.34 7.46 9.78
C ASP A 394 12.70 7.04 9.18
N PRO A 395 12.93 5.72 8.94
CA PRO A 395 14.17 5.24 8.34
C PRO A 395 14.28 5.59 6.84
N THR A 396 13.25 6.17 6.22
CA THR A 396 13.30 6.66 4.83
C THR A 396 13.83 8.11 4.72
N CYS A 397 14.16 8.75 5.85
CA CYS A 397 14.64 10.12 5.90
C CYS A 397 16.02 10.24 6.58
N PRO A 398 17.11 9.81 5.91
CA PRO A 398 18.43 9.70 6.53
C PRO A 398 19.11 11.03 6.87
N THR A 399 18.65 12.13 6.27
CA THR A 399 19.23 13.47 6.42
C THR A 399 18.60 14.31 7.53
N ARG A 400 17.77 13.71 8.39
CA ARG A 400 17.10 14.40 9.49
C ARG A 400 18.10 14.98 10.49
N SER A 401 17.80 16.18 10.98
CA SER A 401 18.60 16.84 12.03
C SER A 401 18.18 16.38 13.43
N PRO A 402 19.07 16.45 14.43
CA PRO A 402 18.71 16.16 15.82
C PRO A 402 17.73 17.21 16.37
N VAL A 403 16.62 16.78 16.98
CA VAL A 403 15.59 17.65 17.58
C VAL A 403 15.24 17.24 19.02
N PRO A 404 14.74 18.13 19.89
CA PRO A 404 14.51 17.83 21.32
C PRO A 404 13.21 17.05 21.62
N PHE A 405 12.53 16.52 20.60
CA PHE A 405 11.27 15.78 20.75
C PHE A 405 11.30 14.48 19.94
N VAL A 406 10.56 13.46 20.40
CA VAL A 406 10.35 12.24 19.64
C VAL A 406 9.56 12.56 18.37
N GLN A 407 10.08 12.15 17.23
CA GLN A 407 9.52 12.51 15.93
C GLN A 407 8.42 11.54 15.49
N SER A 408 7.50 12.04 14.65
CA SER A 408 6.47 11.22 14.01
C SER A 408 7.09 10.06 13.23
N SER A 409 6.42 8.91 13.30
CA SER A 409 6.79 7.72 12.53
C SER A 409 6.61 7.93 11.02
N TRP A 410 7.25 7.08 10.23
CA TRP A 410 7.03 7.02 8.79
C TRP A 410 5.52 6.90 8.45
N ALA A 411 5.08 7.64 7.45
CA ALA A 411 3.75 7.52 6.88
C ALA A 411 3.80 7.70 5.36
N PHE A 412 2.87 7.07 4.64
CA PHE A 412 2.86 7.08 3.18
C PHE A 412 2.89 8.48 2.58
N ASP A 413 2.15 9.43 3.17
CA ASP A 413 1.95 10.79 2.63
C ASP A 413 2.99 11.80 3.12
N VAL A 414 3.85 11.43 4.08
CA VAL A 414 4.84 12.32 4.68
C VAL A 414 6.11 12.36 3.83
N SER A 415 6.69 13.55 3.66
CA SER A 415 8.00 13.75 3.05
C SER A 415 9.07 13.95 4.13
N CYS A 416 10.34 13.97 3.71
CA CYS A 416 11.46 14.23 4.61
C CYS A 416 11.71 15.72 4.90
N ASP A 417 10.84 16.62 4.43
CA ASP A 417 11.03 18.07 4.52
C ASP A 417 10.74 18.63 5.92
N PHE A 418 9.91 17.94 6.71
CA PHE A 418 9.45 18.40 8.02
C PHE A 418 9.66 17.32 9.08
N GLN A 419 10.15 17.75 10.25
CA GLN A 419 10.31 16.92 11.44
C GLN A 419 9.27 17.35 12.47
N SER A 420 8.18 16.59 12.57
CA SER A 420 7.07 16.85 13.49
C SER A 420 7.15 15.98 14.74
N PRO A 421 6.63 16.43 15.89
CA PRO A 421 6.47 15.60 17.07
C PRO A 421 5.61 14.35 16.79
N LEU A 422 5.82 13.29 17.56
CA LEU A 422 4.97 12.11 17.54
C LEU A 422 3.62 12.44 18.17
N GLU A 423 2.66 12.78 17.31
CA GLU A 423 1.29 13.12 17.70
C GLU A 423 0.29 12.30 16.87
N LEU A 424 -0.79 11.86 17.52
CA LEU A 424 -1.88 11.10 16.90
C LEU A 424 -3.22 11.83 17.14
N PRO A 425 -3.95 12.20 16.09
CA PRO A 425 -5.30 12.71 16.24
C PRO A 425 -6.25 11.55 16.56
N VAL A 426 -7.07 11.72 17.59
CA VAL A 426 -8.10 10.76 18.00
C VAL A 426 -9.47 11.42 17.99
N SER A 427 -10.40 10.77 17.28
CA SER A 427 -11.81 11.14 17.28
C SER A 427 -12.51 10.70 18.56
N LYS A 428 -13.69 11.27 18.84
CA LYS A 428 -14.54 10.86 19.97
C LYS A 428 -14.87 9.36 19.98
N LEU A 429 -15.05 8.72 18.83
CA LEU A 429 -15.33 7.28 18.74
C LEU A 429 -14.10 6.45 19.13
N GLN A 430 -12.91 6.87 18.72
CA GLN A 430 -11.65 6.22 19.09
C GLN A 430 -11.33 6.42 20.57
N LEU A 431 -11.61 7.60 21.13
CA LEU A 431 -11.50 7.85 22.56
C LEU A 431 -12.45 6.97 23.37
N LEU A 432 -13.72 6.88 22.95
CA LEU A 432 -14.71 6.03 23.63
C LEU A 432 -14.31 4.55 23.54
N PHE A 433 -13.82 4.10 22.38
CA PHE A 433 -13.28 2.75 22.20
C PHE A 433 -12.11 2.48 23.15
N ALA A 434 -11.18 3.42 23.26
CA ALA A 434 -10.02 3.29 24.14
C ALA A 434 -10.44 3.21 25.62
N VAL A 435 -11.37 4.07 26.07
CA VAL A 435 -11.89 4.06 27.44
C VAL A 435 -12.64 2.76 27.75
N ALA A 436 -13.47 2.28 26.83
CA ALA A 436 -14.21 1.03 26.99
C ALA A 436 -13.26 -0.17 27.05
N SER A 437 -12.29 -0.23 26.14
CA SER A 437 -11.28 -1.30 26.08
C SER A 437 -10.41 -1.33 27.35
N PHE A 438 -10.02 -0.16 27.85
CA PHE A 438 -9.26 -0.05 29.10
C PHE A 438 -10.06 -0.53 30.31
N SER A 439 -11.33 -0.12 30.40
CA SER A 439 -12.23 -0.54 31.49
C SER A 439 -12.42 -2.06 31.52
N LEU A 440 -12.55 -2.70 30.35
CA LEU A 440 -12.63 -4.16 30.21
C LEU A 440 -11.32 -4.87 30.61
N SER A 441 -10.16 -4.28 30.32
CA SER A 441 -8.87 -4.84 30.76
C SER A 441 -8.67 -4.76 32.28
N HIS A 442 -9.25 -3.75 32.94
CA HIS A 442 -9.22 -3.58 34.39
C HIS A 442 -10.25 -4.44 35.15
N GLU A 443 -11.29 -4.97 34.50
CA GLU A 443 -12.13 -6.02 35.12
C GLU A 443 -11.39 -7.37 35.16
N MET A 444 -10.31 -7.54 34.38
CA MET A 444 -9.47 -8.74 34.37
C MET A 444 -8.26 -8.69 35.30
N ASP A 445 -7.84 -7.51 35.76
CA ASP A 445 -6.76 -7.31 36.73
C ASP A 445 -7.18 -6.33 37.84
N GLU A 446 -7.37 -6.82 39.06
CA GLU A 446 -7.57 -5.99 40.25
C GLU A 446 -6.32 -5.12 40.52
N MET A 447 -6.29 -3.87 40.02
CA MET A 447 -5.44 -2.83 40.63
C MET A 447 -5.92 -1.38 40.38
N THR A 448 -6.41 -0.78 41.46
CA THR A 448 -6.55 0.65 41.83
C THR A 448 -6.73 1.73 40.75
N ALA A 449 -7.83 2.47 40.88
CA ALA A 449 -8.29 3.67 40.16
C ALA A 449 -7.30 4.85 39.97
N GLY A 450 -6.04 4.72 40.36
CA GLY A 450 -4.98 5.72 40.13
C GLY A 450 -4.36 5.66 38.73
N GLN A 451 -4.52 4.56 37.99
CA GLN A 451 -3.86 4.35 36.69
C GLN A 451 -4.61 4.96 35.48
N ALA A 452 -5.94 5.07 35.55
CA ALA A 452 -6.75 5.72 34.51
C ALA A 452 -6.45 7.23 34.40
N ALA A 453 -6.24 7.89 35.54
CA ALA A 453 -5.81 9.29 35.58
C ALA A 453 -4.37 9.48 35.06
N THR A 454 -3.56 8.42 35.01
CA THR A 454 -2.17 8.50 34.54
C THR A 454 -2.00 8.26 33.05
N LEU A 455 -3.07 8.03 32.27
CA LEU A 455 -3.02 8.06 30.80
C LEU A 455 -3.82 9.24 30.22
N CYS A 456 -5.01 9.55 30.75
CA CYS A 456 -5.70 10.79 30.35
C CYS A 456 -5.05 12.05 30.94
N GLY A 457 -4.33 11.94 32.07
CA GLY A 457 -3.48 13.00 32.60
C GLY A 457 -2.13 13.16 31.90
N LEU A 458 -1.82 12.30 30.91
CA LEU A 458 -0.66 12.48 30.02
C LEU A 458 -0.99 13.35 28.80
N CYS A 459 -2.27 13.68 28.55
CA CYS A 459 -2.70 14.51 27.43
C CYS A 459 -3.20 15.88 27.90
N ILE A 460 -2.49 16.49 28.85
CA ILE A 460 -2.72 17.88 29.23
C ILE A 460 -1.69 18.73 28.47
N PRO A 461 -2.09 19.69 27.64
CA PRO A 461 -1.13 20.62 27.03
C PRO A 461 -0.51 21.50 28.13
N PRO A 462 0.72 22.01 27.96
CA PRO A 462 1.28 22.99 28.89
C PRO A 462 0.39 24.23 29.08
#